data_AF-Q0IQM2-F1
#
_entry.id   AF-Q0IQM2-F1
#
_cell.length_a   1.000
_cell.length_b   1.000
_cell.length_c   1.000
_cell.angle_alpha   90.00
_cell.angle_beta   90.00
_cell.angle_gamma   90.00
#
_symmetry.space_group_name_H-M   'P 1'
#
loop_
_entity.id
_entity.type
_entity.pdbx_description
1 polymer ?
#
loop_
_entity_poly.entity_id
_entity_poly.type
_entity_poly.pdbx_seq_one_letter_code
_entity_poly.pdbx_strand_id
1 'polypeptide(L)'
;MQFSLCYSWNVGMNYAIISDSLIVGSQPQKPEDIDHLKDEEKVAFILCLQQDKDIEYWGIDFQTVVNRCKELGIKHIRRPVRRLFMY
;
A
#
# COMPACT_ATOMS: atom_id res chain seq x y z
N MET A 1 9.81 -3.72 -27.27
CA MET A 1 8.70 -3.72 -26.30
C MET A 1 9.10 -4.70 -25.20
N GLN A 2 9.54 -4.18 -24.06
CA GLN A 2 9.99 -5.00 -22.93
C GLN A 2 8.82 -5.10 -21.96
N PHE A 3 8.23 -6.30 -21.81
CA PHE A 3 7.28 -6.55 -20.72
C PHE A 3 8.08 -6.71 -19.43
N SER A 4 8.46 -5.59 -18.83
CA SER A 4 8.94 -5.55 -17.45
C SER A 4 7.83 -4.93 -16.61
N LEU A 5 7.15 -5.75 -15.80
CA LEU A 5 6.31 -5.27 -14.69
C LEU A 5 7.24 -4.69 -13.61
N CYS A 6 7.82 -3.52 -13.88
CA CYS A 6 8.73 -2.84 -12.95
C CYS A 6 7.93 -1.95 -12.00
N TYR A 7 8.18 -2.12 -10.71
CA TYR A 7 7.72 -1.17 -9.71
C TYR A 7 8.52 0.14 -9.84
N SER A 8 7.81 1.27 -9.95
CA SER A 8 8.44 2.60 -10.01
C SER A 8 8.05 3.41 -8.77
N TRP A 9 8.89 3.32 -7.72
CA TRP A 9 8.71 4.05 -6.44
C TRP A 9 8.46 5.55 -6.63
N ASN A 10 9.18 6.18 -7.56
CA ASN A 10 9.14 7.63 -7.81
C ASN A 10 7.81 8.13 -8.39
N VAL A 11 6.89 7.25 -8.79
CA VAL A 11 5.56 7.61 -9.31
C VAL A 11 4.51 7.63 -8.19
N GLY A 12 4.89 7.27 -6.95
CA GLY A 12 3.98 7.21 -5.82
C GLY A 12 3.20 5.88 -5.75
N MET A 13 2.18 5.86 -4.91
CA MET A 13 1.26 4.73 -4.79
C MET A 13 0.47 4.54 -6.10
N ASN A 14 0.46 3.33 -6.65
CA ASN A 14 -0.32 2.96 -7.83
C ASN A 14 -1.22 1.76 -7.51
N TYR A 15 -2.39 1.70 -8.12
CA TYR A 15 -3.35 0.62 -7.92
C TYR A 15 -4.23 0.38 -9.15
N ALA A 16 -4.87 -0.79 -9.18
CA ALA A 16 -5.88 -1.16 -10.16
C ALA A 16 -7.14 -1.65 -9.44
N ILE A 17 -8.30 -1.22 -9.94
CA ILE A 17 -9.61 -1.73 -9.52
C ILE A 17 -9.82 -3.07 -10.20
N ILE A 18 -9.91 -4.13 -9.40
CA ILE A 18 -10.14 -5.50 -9.89
C ILE A 18 -11.64 -5.82 -9.91
N SER A 19 -12.37 -5.29 -8.93
CA SER A 19 -13.83 -5.34 -8.84
C SER A 19 -14.32 -4.25 -7.90
N ASP A 20 -15.63 -4.05 -7.81
CA ASP A 20 -16.28 -3.06 -6.94
C ASP A 20 -15.86 -3.16 -5.46
N SER A 21 -15.36 -4.32 -5.00
CA SER A 21 -14.93 -4.53 -3.62
C SER A 21 -13.44 -4.84 -3.46
N LEU A 22 -12.66 -4.79 -4.55
CA LEU A 22 -11.24 -5.17 -4.51
C LEU A 22 -10.37 -4.26 -5.37
N ILE A 23 -9.40 -3.64 -4.70
CA ILE A 23 -8.30 -2.90 -5.31
C ILE A 23 -6.99 -3.62 -4.98
N VAL A 24 -6.11 -3.72 -5.96
CA VAL A 24 -4.75 -4.25 -5.78
C VAL A 24 -3.76 -3.18 -6.18
N GLY A 25 -2.80 -2.89 -5.31
CA GLY A 25 -1.85 -1.81 -5.54
C GLY A 25 -0.55 -1.97 -4.77
N SER A 26 0.34 -1.02 -5.00
CA SER A 26 1.57 -0.86 -4.24
C SER A 26 1.31 -0.27 -2.86
N GLN A 27 2.34 -0.25 -2.01
CA GLN A 27 2.24 0.35 -0.68
C GLN A 27 1.90 1.86 -0.73
N PRO A 28 1.03 2.34 0.15
CA PRO A 28 0.95 3.76 0.49
C PRO A 28 2.30 4.25 1.04
N GLN A 29 2.71 5.45 0.64
CA GLN A 29 4.00 6.04 1.00
C GLN A 29 3.86 7.13 2.08
N LYS A 30 2.70 7.79 2.12
CA LYS A 30 2.42 8.94 3.00
C LYS A 30 0.95 8.95 3.46
N PRO A 31 0.59 9.68 4.53
CA PRO A 31 -0.79 9.73 5.04
C PRO A 31 -1.82 10.17 4.00
N GLU A 32 -1.44 11.06 3.09
CA GLU A 32 -2.33 11.58 2.05
C GLU A 32 -2.76 10.49 1.06
N ASP A 33 -1.97 9.42 0.92
CA ASP A 33 -2.37 8.27 0.11
C ASP A 33 -3.54 7.52 0.79
N ILE A 34 -3.63 7.54 2.12
CA ILE A 34 -4.74 6.95 2.87
C ILE A 34 -5.99 7.82 2.76
N ASP A 35 -5.83 9.15 2.76
CA ASP A 35 -6.91 10.09 2.48
C ASP A 35 -7.49 9.84 1.09
N HIS A 36 -6.63 9.74 0.07
CA HIS A 36 -7.02 9.41 -1.30
C HIS A 36 -7.81 8.10 -1.39
N LEU A 37 -7.31 7.02 -0.78
CA LEU A 37 -8.02 5.73 -0.77
C LEU A 37 -9.38 5.81 -0.06
N LYS A 38 -9.51 6.64 0.98
CA LYS A 38 -10.78 6.83 1.68
C LYS A 38 -11.78 7.61 0.84
N ASP A 39 -11.35 8.71 0.26
CA ASP A 39 -12.23 9.71 -0.33
C ASP A 39 -12.60 9.36 -1.76
N GLU A 40 -11.65 8.89 -2.56
CA GLU A 40 -11.90 8.54 -3.97
C GLU A 40 -12.43 7.12 -4.10
N GLU A 41 -11.78 6.16 -3.42
CA GLU A 41 -12.06 4.72 -3.62
C GLU A 41 -12.94 4.10 -2.53
N LYS A 42 -13.33 4.90 -1.52
CA LYS A 42 -14.19 4.46 -0.40
C LYS A 42 -13.63 3.24 0.35
N VAL A 43 -12.31 3.11 0.40
CA VAL A 43 -11.64 2.00 1.10
C VAL A 43 -11.96 2.03 2.59
N ALA A 44 -12.37 0.87 3.12
CA ALA A 44 -12.60 0.65 4.55
C ALA A 44 -11.58 -0.30 5.19
N PHE A 45 -10.86 -1.10 4.39
CA PHE A 45 -9.91 -2.10 4.85
C PHE A 45 -8.64 -2.05 3.99
N ILE A 46 -7.48 -2.11 4.65
CA ILE A 46 -6.19 -2.26 3.99
C ILE A 46 -5.53 -3.55 4.49
N LEU A 47 -5.17 -4.43 3.55
CA LEU A 47 -4.42 -5.66 3.81
C LEU A 47 -2.97 -5.49 3.35
N CYS A 48 -2.06 -5.26 4.30
CA CYS A 48 -0.63 -5.16 4.04
C CYS A 48 0.03 -6.55 4.11
N LEU A 49 0.64 -6.97 3.00
CA LEU A 49 1.34 -8.25 2.87
C LEU A 49 2.85 -8.18 3.10
N GLN A 50 3.37 -6.98 3.40
CA GLN A 50 4.81 -6.74 3.52
C GLN A 50 5.40 -7.18 4.86
N GLN A 51 6.64 -7.64 4.81
CA GLN A 51 7.48 -7.89 5.98
C GLN A 51 8.11 -6.58 6.47
N ASP A 52 8.56 -6.53 7.72
CA ASP A 52 9.18 -5.32 8.29
C ASP A 52 10.39 -4.86 7.48
N LYS A 53 11.24 -5.79 7.04
CA LYS A 53 12.38 -5.50 6.15
C LYS A 53 11.98 -4.86 4.81
N ASP A 54 10.79 -5.16 4.29
CA ASP A 54 10.32 -4.57 3.04
C ASP A 54 9.97 -3.09 3.27
N ILE A 55 9.40 -2.78 4.44
CA ILE A 55 9.03 -1.41 4.84
C ILE A 55 10.30 -0.60 5.11
N GLU A 56 11.23 -1.16 5.89
CA GLU A 56 12.52 -0.54 6.21
C GLU A 56 13.32 -0.19 4.95
N TYR A 57 13.34 -1.09 3.96
CA TYR A 57 14.06 -0.87 2.70
C TYR A 57 13.61 0.40 1.96
N TRP A 58 12.32 0.73 2.01
CA TRP A 58 11.78 1.91 1.34
C TRP A 58 11.82 3.18 2.20
N GLY A 59 12.20 3.08 3.48
CA GLY A 59 12.33 4.22 4.38
C GLY A 59 11.01 4.95 4.67
N ILE A 60 9.88 4.24 4.58
CA ILE A 60 8.55 4.83 4.84
C ILE A 60 8.33 4.99 6.33
N ASP A 61 7.77 6.12 6.74
CA ASP A 61 7.17 6.27 8.06
C ASP A 61 5.84 5.51 8.13
N PHE A 62 5.96 4.20 8.28
CA PHE A 62 4.83 3.28 8.30
C PHE A 62 3.88 3.55 9.47
N GLN A 63 4.40 4.05 10.60
CA GLN A 63 3.56 4.31 11.76
C GLN A 63 2.60 5.47 11.49
N THR A 64 3.05 6.50 10.77
CA THR A 64 2.21 7.63 10.38
C THR A 64 1.11 7.19 9.40
N VAL A 65 1.40 6.29 8.46
CA VAL A 65 0.38 5.68 7.57
C VAL A 65 -0.66 4.88 8.36
N VAL A 66 -0.22 4.03 9.28
CA VAL A 66 -1.13 3.23 10.12
C VAL A 66 -1.97 4.12 11.06
N ASN A 67 -1.40 5.19 11.59
CA ASN A 67 -2.12 6.15 12.43
C ASN A 67 -3.21 6.85 11.63
N ARG A 68 -2.91 7.28 10.40
CA ARG A 68 -3.90 7.89 9.53
C ARG A 68 -5.07 6.95 9.23
N CYS A 69 -4.80 5.66 9.02
CA CYS A 69 -5.86 4.66 8.88
C CYS A 69 -6.80 4.65 10.10
N LYS A 70 -6.24 4.68 11.32
CA LYS A 70 -7.04 4.68 12.56
C LYS A 70 -7.91 5.94 12.67
N GLU A 71 -7.36 7.10 12.35
CA GLU A 71 -8.08 8.38 12.38
C GLU A 71 -9.29 8.40 11.44
N LEU A 72 -9.16 7.82 10.25
CA LEU A 72 -10.22 7.74 9.25
C LEU A 72 -11.17 6.53 9.42
N GLY A 73 -10.97 5.73 10.48
CA GLY A 73 -11.73 4.50 10.71
C GLY A 73 -11.47 3.39 9.69
N ILE A 74 -10.34 3.42 8.98
CA ILE A 74 -9.90 2.35 8.08
C ILE A 74 -9.22 1.26 8.91
N LYS A 75 -9.65 0.01 8.72
CA LYS A 75 -9.01 -1.13 9.39
C LYS A 75 -7.77 -1.57 8.63
N HIS A 76 -6.61 -1.28 9.18
CA HIS A 76 -5.32 -1.75 8.67
C HIS A 76 -4.97 -3.12 9.26
N ILE A 77 -4.72 -4.12 8.39
CA ILE A 77 -4.42 -5.51 8.77
C ILE A 77 -3.07 -5.90 8.16
N ARG A 78 -2.19 -6.52 8.96
CA ARG A 78 -0.94 -7.10 8.48
C ARG A 78 -1.02 -8.62 8.38
N ARG A 79 -0.60 -9.15 7.22
CA ARG A 79 -0.41 -10.57 6.96
C ARG A 79 0.88 -10.77 6.13
N PRO A 80 2.06 -10.67 6.78
CA PRO A 80 3.33 -10.69 6.06
C PRO A 80 3.51 -11.99 5.27
N VAL A 81 3.87 -11.87 4.00
CA VAL A 81 4.23 -13.00 3.12
C VAL A 81 5.67 -12.79 2.65
N ARG A 82 6.42 -13.88 2.55
CA ARG A 82 7.80 -13.82 2.06
C ARG A 82 7.80 -13.44 0.58
N ARG A 83 8.43 -12.32 0.23
CA ARG A 83 8.68 -11.97 -1.17
C ARG A 83 9.61 -13.01 -1.80
N LEU A 84 9.29 -13.44 -3.02
CA LEU A 84 10.15 -14.28 -3.84
C LEU A 84 11.25 -13.37 -4.43
N PHE A 85 12.43 -13.37 -3.81
CA PHE A 85 13.65 -12.63 -4.18
C PHE A 85 13.65 -11.10 -3.96
N MET A 86 14.76 -10.60 -3.40
CA MET A 86 15.26 -9.23 -3.57
C MET A 86 16.65 -9.40 -4.18
N TYR A 87 16.90 -8.75 -5.32
CA TYR A 87 18.26 -8.54 -5.86
C TYR A 87 18.86 -7.28 -5.23
#